data_AF-A0A7M2XXH1-F1
#
_entry.id   AF-A0A7M2XXH1-F1
#
_cell.length_a   1.000
_cell.length_b   1.000
_cell.length_c   1.000
_cell.angle_alpha   90.00
_cell.angle_beta   90.00
_cell.angle_gamma   90.00
#
_symmetry.space_group_name_H-M   'P 1'
#
loop_
_entity.id
_entity.type
_entity.pdbx_description
1 polymer ?
#
loop_
_entity_poly.entity_id
_entity_poly.type
_entity_poly.pdbx_seq_one_letter_code
_entity_poly.pdbx_strand_id
1 'polypeptide(L)'
;MTATDAPDAYLTAALADHGDPLTGDQYVERVLLARQAAWADQHRAVGEAKGLKLSRIITPLLPDFVLEADIAHVQLPQATPKHRPRPRRYRPASYWQDRVNKVGAQMETLAEPIITDRAAAGGAALGPRRTRRVQQQEDTRLARYTQLQRQHGHAQQMLRAAQAREACHTQG
;
A
#
# COMPACT_ATOMS: atom_id res chain seq x y z
N MET A 1 -28.17 -27.08 -6.28
CA MET A 1 -29.05 -25.90 -6.09
C MET A 1 -29.31 -25.37 -7.49
N THR A 2 -30.54 -25.48 -7.97
CA THR A 2 -30.93 -25.03 -9.31
C THR A 2 -30.85 -23.51 -9.34
N ALA A 3 -29.89 -22.96 -10.09
CA ALA A 3 -29.89 -21.54 -10.44
C ALA A 3 -31.24 -21.28 -11.11
N THR A 4 -32.08 -20.50 -10.45
CA THR A 4 -33.40 -20.18 -10.98
C THR A 4 -33.17 -18.96 -11.86
N ASP A 5 -33.19 -19.16 -13.18
CA ASP A 5 -32.94 -18.11 -14.17
C ASP A 5 -34.03 -17.02 -14.18
N ALA A 6 -35.11 -17.20 -13.42
CA ALA A 6 -36.23 -16.28 -13.32
C ALA A 6 -36.08 -15.35 -12.10
N PRO A 7 -36.46 -14.05 -12.23
CA PRO A 7 -36.46 -13.11 -11.11
C PRO A 7 -37.42 -13.60 -10.02
N ASP A 8 -37.02 -13.45 -8.76
CA ASP A 8 -37.86 -13.82 -7.63
C ASP A 8 -38.95 -12.77 -7.35
N ALA A 9 -39.83 -13.06 -6.40
CA ALA A 9 -40.96 -12.18 -6.07
C ALA A 9 -40.51 -10.79 -5.57
N TYR A 10 -39.37 -10.72 -4.88
CA TYR A 10 -38.83 -9.46 -4.35
C TYR A 10 -38.30 -8.57 -5.47
N LEU A 11 -37.52 -9.14 -6.40
CA LEU A 11 -37.04 -8.42 -7.57
C LEU A 11 -38.21 -8.01 -8.48
N THR A 12 -39.17 -8.91 -8.72
CA THR A 12 -40.34 -8.62 -9.57
C THR A 12 -41.19 -7.48 -9.01
N ALA A 13 -41.41 -7.44 -7.69
CA ALA A 13 -42.13 -6.35 -7.04
C ALA A 13 -41.36 -5.02 -7.15
N ALA A 14 -40.04 -5.03 -6.91
CA ALA A 14 -39.22 -3.83 -7.02
C ALA A 14 -39.19 -3.28 -8.46
N LEU A 15 -39.13 -4.17 -9.47
CA LEU A 15 -39.19 -3.78 -10.88
C LEU A 15 -40.55 -3.21 -11.28
N ALA A 16 -41.65 -3.72 -10.72
CA ALA A 16 -42.98 -3.17 -10.96
C ALA A 16 -43.12 -1.74 -10.39
N ASP A 17 -42.49 -1.46 -9.25
CA ASP A 17 -42.58 -0.16 -8.56
C ASP A 17 -41.60 0.90 -9.12
N HIS A 18 -40.40 0.48 -9.54
CA HIS A 18 -39.30 1.39 -9.89
C HIS A 18 -38.81 1.29 -11.33
N GLY A 19 -39.28 0.31 -12.10
CA GLY A 19 -38.88 0.07 -13.48
C GLY A 19 -37.56 -0.72 -13.62
N ASP A 20 -37.26 -1.11 -14.86
CA ASP A 20 -36.05 -1.86 -15.25
C ASP A 20 -35.11 -0.96 -16.08
N PRO A 21 -33.82 -0.77 -15.71
CA PRO A 21 -33.12 -1.38 -14.57
C PRO A 21 -33.22 -0.59 -13.26
N LEU A 22 -33.14 -1.32 -12.14
CA LEU A 22 -33.01 -0.74 -10.80
C LEU A 22 -31.65 -0.08 -10.62
N THR A 23 -31.61 1.08 -9.98
CA THR A 23 -30.33 1.62 -9.48
C THR A 23 -29.77 0.74 -8.37
N GLY A 24 -28.45 0.80 -8.13
CA GLY A 24 -27.80 0.03 -7.06
C GLY A 24 -28.42 0.27 -5.68
N ASP A 25 -28.76 1.52 -5.36
CA ASP A 25 -29.38 1.88 -4.08
C ASP A 25 -30.80 1.30 -3.96
N GLN A 26 -31.61 1.40 -5.01
CA GLN A 26 -32.97 0.82 -5.03
C GLN A 26 -32.93 -0.71 -4.90
N TYR A 27 -31.97 -1.36 -5.54
CA TYR A 27 -31.78 -2.81 -5.44
C TYR A 27 -31.42 -3.24 -4.01
N VAL A 28 -30.53 -2.52 -3.34
CA VAL A 28 -30.18 -2.78 -1.94
C VAL A 28 -31.39 -2.57 -1.03
N GLU A 29 -32.08 -1.44 -1.15
CA GLU A 29 -33.16 -1.06 -0.25
C GLU A 29 -34.42 -1.93 -0.41
N ARG A 30 -34.77 -2.30 -1.64
CA ARG A 30 -36.06 -2.95 -1.93
C ARG A 30 -35.96 -4.45 -2.10
N VAL A 31 -34.82 -4.96 -2.57
CA VAL A 31 -34.65 -6.39 -2.85
C VAL A 31 -33.81 -7.06 -1.78
N LEU A 32 -32.57 -6.60 -1.55
CA LEU A 32 -31.65 -7.29 -0.63
C LEU A 32 -32.11 -7.23 0.83
N LEU A 33 -32.59 -6.07 1.30
CA LEU A 33 -33.13 -5.95 2.66
C LEU A 33 -34.39 -6.81 2.87
N ALA A 34 -35.28 -6.88 1.86
CA ALA A 34 -36.48 -7.71 1.94
C ALA A 34 -36.16 -9.20 2.00
N ARG A 35 -35.19 -9.67 1.18
CA ARG A 35 -34.68 -11.05 1.21
C ARG A 35 -34.03 -11.38 2.56
N GLN A 36 -33.23 -10.47 3.09
CA GLN A 36 -32.57 -10.66 4.40
C GLN A 36 -33.60 -10.73 5.54
N ALA A 37 -34.63 -9.89 5.52
CA ALA A 37 -35.70 -9.91 6.51
C ALA A 37 -36.49 -11.23 6.45
N ALA A 38 -36.89 -11.65 5.24
CA ALA A 38 -37.57 -12.92 5.04
C ALA A 38 -36.75 -14.13 5.53
N TRP A 39 -35.44 -14.12 5.26
CA TRP A 39 -34.53 -15.14 5.77
C TRP A 39 -34.46 -15.14 7.30
N ALA A 40 -34.36 -13.96 7.91
CA ALA A 40 -34.29 -13.82 9.36
C ALA A 40 -35.56 -14.33 10.05
N ASP A 41 -36.74 -14.02 9.49
CA ASP A 41 -38.03 -14.48 10.02
C ASP A 41 -38.20 -16.00 9.88
N GLN A 42 -37.80 -16.58 8.74
CA GLN A 42 -37.80 -18.04 8.56
C GLN A 42 -36.88 -18.74 9.58
N HIS A 43 -35.66 -18.24 9.76
CA HIS A 43 -34.69 -18.84 10.68
C HIS A 43 -35.05 -18.59 12.15
N ARG A 44 -35.75 -17.49 12.44
CA ARG A 44 -36.35 -17.24 13.76
C ARG A 44 -37.41 -18.30 14.08
N ALA A 45 -38.35 -18.54 13.17
CA ALA A 45 -39.40 -19.53 13.35
C ALA A 45 -38.84 -20.96 13.54
N VAL A 46 -37.81 -21.33 12.77
CA VAL A 46 -37.13 -22.63 12.92
C VAL A 46 -36.38 -22.73 14.26
N GLY A 47 -35.76 -21.65 14.72
CA GLY A 47 -35.08 -21.58 16.02
C GLY A 47 -36.05 -21.72 17.20
N GLU A 48 -37.19 -21.03 17.13
CA GLU A 48 -38.27 -21.13 18.12
C GLU A 48 -38.85 -22.54 18.21
N ALA A 49 -39.10 -23.18 17.06
CA ALA A 49 -39.57 -24.56 17.00
C ALA A 49 -38.59 -25.57 17.64
N LYS A 50 -37.30 -25.23 17.70
CA LYS A 50 -36.24 -26.04 18.31
C LYS A 50 -35.88 -25.62 19.74
N GLY A 51 -36.62 -24.67 20.34
CA GLY A 51 -36.39 -24.19 21.70
C GLY A 51 -35.10 -23.39 21.90
N LEU A 52 -34.49 -22.88 20.82
CA LEU A 52 -33.27 -22.07 20.87
C LEU A 52 -33.63 -20.61 21.17
N LYS A 53 -33.07 -20.04 22.26
CA LYS A 53 -33.25 -18.61 22.58
C LYS A 53 -32.49 -17.74 21.56
N LEU A 54 -33.25 -16.89 20.88
CA LEU A 54 -32.90 -16.09 19.69
C LEU A 54 -31.81 -15.02 19.82
N SER A 55 -30.97 -15.03 20.86
CA SER A 55 -29.97 -13.96 21.04
C SER A 55 -28.75 -14.03 20.10
N ARG A 56 -28.70 -15.02 19.19
CA ARG A 56 -27.52 -15.29 18.33
C ARG A 56 -27.82 -15.72 16.89
N ILE A 57 -28.94 -15.30 16.30
CA ILE A 57 -29.04 -15.45 14.83
C ILE A 57 -28.14 -14.40 14.19
N ILE A 58 -26.99 -14.84 13.70
CA ILE A 58 -26.10 -14.00 12.87
C ILE A 58 -26.71 -13.99 11.48
N THR A 59 -27.34 -12.88 11.09
CA THR A 59 -27.88 -12.72 9.75
C THR A 59 -26.72 -12.61 8.74
N PRO A 60 -26.79 -13.34 7.59
CA PRO A 60 -25.82 -13.19 6.51
C PRO A 60 -25.73 -11.75 6.03
N LEU A 61 -24.62 -11.42 5.36
CA LEU A 61 -24.43 -10.08 4.81
C LEU A 61 -25.29 -9.90 3.56
N LEU A 62 -25.63 -8.66 3.21
CA LEU A 62 -26.43 -8.36 2.02
C LEU A 62 -25.88 -8.96 0.71
N PRO A 63 -24.56 -9.02 0.46
CA PRO A 63 -24.02 -9.66 -0.74
C PRO A 63 -24.36 -11.16 -0.86
N ASP A 64 -24.65 -11.84 0.25
CA ASP A 64 -25.00 -13.26 0.26
C ASP A 64 -26.42 -13.52 -0.32
N PHE A 65 -27.22 -12.46 -0.49
CA PHE A 65 -28.57 -12.52 -1.05
C PHE A 65 -28.65 -12.07 -2.52
N VAL A 66 -27.52 -11.80 -3.17
CA VAL A 66 -27.46 -11.47 -4.60
C VAL A 66 -27.58 -12.75 -5.41
N LEU A 67 -28.52 -12.77 -6.37
CA LEU A 67 -28.75 -13.90 -7.27
C LEU A 67 -28.22 -13.55 -8.68
N GLU A 68 -27.82 -14.58 -9.44
CA GLU A 68 -27.34 -14.39 -10.81
C GLU A 68 -28.41 -13.77 -11.72
N ALA A 69 -29.68 -14.12 -11.51
CA ALA A 69 -30.81 -13.54 -12.25
C ALA A 69 -30.95 -12.02 -12.06
N ASP A 70 -30.43 -11.45 -10.97
CA ASP A 70 -30.56 -10.02 -10.69
C ASP A 70 -29.62 -9.16 -11.55
N ILE A 71 -28.54 -9.75 -12.09
CA ILE A 71 -27.47 -9.02 -12.78
C ILE A 71 -28.01 -8.25 -14.00
N ALA A 72 -28.99 -8.81 -14.71
CA ALA A 72 -29.59 -8.19 -15.89
C ALA A 72 -30.49 -6.98 -15.57
N HIS A 73 -30.95 -6.87 -14.32
CA HIS A 73 -31.98 -5.93 -13.88
C HIS A 73 -31.44 -4.83 -12.95
N VAL A 74 -30.13 -4.81 -12.70
CA VAL A 74 -29.46 -3.83 -11.84
C VAL A 74 -28.47 -3.00 -12.64
N GLN A 75 -28.61 -1.68 -12.55
CA GLN A 75 -27.68 -0.74 -13.15
C GLN A 75 -26.35 -0.80 -12.39
N LEU A 76 -25.39 -1.51 -12.96
CA LEU A 76 -24.02 -1.52 -12.45
C LEU A 76 -23.37 -0.14 -12.69
N PRO A 77 -22.58 0.37 -11.72
CA PRO A 77 -21.86 1.61 -11.91
C PRO A 77 -20.95 1.48 -13.14
N GLN A 78 -21.03 2.46 -14.05
CA GLN A 78 -20.13 2.48 -15.20
C GLN A 78 -18.70 2.59 -14.70
N ALA A 79 -17.88 1.58 -15.00
CA ALA A 79 -16.48 1.58 -14.63
C ALA A 79 -15.80 2.80 -15.28
N THR A 80 -15.41 3.77 -14.46
CA THR A 80 -14.62 4.90 -14.94
C THR A 80 -13.31 4.36 -15.51
N PRO A 81 -12.89 4.83 -16.71
CA PRO A 81 -11.67 4.33 -17.32
C PRO A 81 -10.49 4.61 -16.39
N LYS A 82 -9.80 3.56 -15.94
CA LYS A 82 -8.61 3.69 -15.10
C LYS A 82 -7.53 4.44 -15.87
N HIS A 83 -6.92 5.44 -15.24
CA HIS A 83 -5.81 6.19 -15.82
C HIS A 83 -4.64 5.24 -16.15
N ARG A 84 -4.17 5.22 -17.40
CA ARG A 84 -3.03 4.41 -17.82
C ARG A 84 -1.74 4.98 -17.20
N PRO A 85 -0.95 4.19 -16.44
CA PRO A 85 0.27 4.70 -15.85
C PRO A 85 1.26 5.13 -16.95
N ARG A 86 1.82 6.34 -16.81
CA ARG A 86 2.89 6.80 -17.69
C ARG A 86 4.17 5.99 -17.42
N PRO A 87 4.95 5.62 -18.46
CA PRO A 87 6.20 4.89 -18.26
C PRO A 87 7.16 5.71 -17.39
N ARG A 88 7.77 5.05 -16.41
CA ARG A 88 8.74 5.69 -15.51
C ARG A 88 10.02 6.02 -16.28
N ARG A 89 10.48 7.27 -16.20
CA ARG A 89 11.79 7.67 -16.76
C ARG A 89 12.86 7.53 -15.68
N TYR A 90 13.77 6.58 -15.88
CA TYR A 90 14.92 6.38 -14.99
C TYR A 90 16.05 7.36 -15.31
N ARG A 91 16.87 7.67 -14.30
CA ARG A 91 18.09 8.47 -14.50
C ARG A 91 19.18 7.61 -15.15
N PRO A 92 19.97 8.15 -16.10
CA PRO A 92 21.02 7.41 -16.80
C PRO A 92 22.21 7.08 -15.89
N ALA A 93 23.08 6.18 -16.34
CA ALA A 93 24.28 5.78 -15.60
C ALA A 93 25.22 6.97 -15.32
N SER A 94 25.36 7.90 -16.27
CA SER A 94 26.18 9.11 -16.10
C SER A 94 25.78 9.92 -14.87
N TYR A 95 24.47 10.14 -14.67
CA TYR A 95 23.95 10.84 -13.49
C TYR A 95 24.33 10.15 -12.17
N TRP A 96 24.28 8.82 -12.14
CA TRP A 96 24.63 8.06 -10.95
C TRP A 96 26.14 8.02 -10.71
N GLN A 97 26.94 7.97 -11.77
CA GLN A 97 28.40 8.05 -11.70
C GLN A 97 28.84 9.37 -11.06
N ASP A 98 28.31 10.50 -11.53
CA ASP A 98 28.59 11.82 -10.96
C ASP A 98 28.22 11.88 -9.47
N ARG A 99 27.11 11.23 -9.11
CA ARG A 99 26.65 11.18 -7.72
C ARG A 99 27.54 10.32 -6.83
N VAL A 100 28.01 9.17 -7.32
CA VAL A 100 29.01 8.33 -6.63
C VAL A 100 30.27 9.14 -6.37
N ASN A 101 30.82 9.78 -7.40
CA ASN A 101 32.03 10.59 -7.31
C ASN A 101 31.87 11.74 -6.31
N LYS A 102 30.75 12.48 -6.39
CA LYS A 102 30.46 13.60 -5.49
C LYS A 102 30.36 13.18 -4.02
N VAL A 103 29.67 12.08 -3.73
CA VAL A 103 29.53 11.60 -2.36
C VAL A 103 30.86 11.02 -1.85
N GLY A 104 31.61 10.32 -2.71
CA GLY A 104 32.95 9.82 -2.40
C GLY A 104 33.90 10.95 -1.97
N ALA A 105 33.96 12.02 -2.76
CA ALA A 105 34.77 13.20 -2.42
C ALA A 105 34.36 13.83 -1.07
N GLN A 106 33.05 13.89 -0.76
CA GLN A 106 32.58 14.38 0.54
C GLN A 106 33.00 13.47 1.69
N MET A 107 33.05 12.16 1.48
CA MET A 107 33.52 11.21 2.49
C MET A 107 35.02 11.36 2.74
N GLU A 108 35.83 11.54 1.69
CA GLU A 108 37.28 11.74 1.79
C GLU A 108 37.62 12.97 2.65
N THR A 109 36.88 14.08 2.48
CA THR A 109 37.09 15.29 3.31
C THR A 109 36.84 15.09 4.81
N LEU A 110 36.12 14.03 5.19
CA LEU A 110 35.81 13.69 6.58
C LEU A 110 36.67 12.55 7.13
N ALA A 111 37.45 11.89 6.28
CA ALA A 111 38.28 10.75 6.68
C ALA A 111 39.52 11.16 7.48
N GLU A 112 39.97 12.41 7.33
CA GLU A 112 41.12 12.94 8.05
C GLU A 112 40.78 13.25 9.52
N PRO A 113 41.57 12.74 10.49
CA PRO A 113 41.33 12.98 11.91
C PRO A 113 41.52 14.45 12.27
N ILE A 114 40.72 14.98 13.21
CA ILE A 114 40.85 16.39 13.66
C ILE A 114 42.18 16.60 14.40
N ILE A 115 42.61 15.59 15.15
CA ILE A 115 43.90 15.59 15.85
C ILE A 115 44.83 14.57 15.20
N THR A 116 45.95 15.06 14.68
CA THR A 116 47.00 14.23 14.08
C THR A 116 47.99 13.66 15.10
N ASP A 117 48.11 14.28 16.28
CA ASP A 117 48.94 13.81 17.38
C ASP A 117 48.23 12.76 18.24
N ARG A 118 48.78 11.54 18.26
CA ARG A 118 48.25 10.41 19.03
C ARG A 118 48.26 10.64 20.56
N ALA A 119 49.21 11.43 21.08
CA ALA A 119 49.26 11.72 22.52
C ALA A 119 48.13 12.68 22.96
N ALA A 120 47.75 13.61 22.07
CA ALA A 120 46.61 14.49 22.28
C ALA A 120 45.25 13.81 22.01
N ALA A 121 45.19 12.84 21.10
CA ALA A 121 43.99 12.06 20.80
C ALA A 121 43.50 11.22 21.99
N GLY A 122 44.41 10.75 22.85
CA GLY A 122 44.08 10.08 24.11
C GLY A 122 43.56 11.00 25.23
N GLY A 123 43.40 12.31 24.95
CA GLY A 123 42.86 13.28 25.92
C GLY A 123 43.84 13.73 27.01
N ALA A 124 45.06 13.18 27.05
CA ALA A 124 46.05 13.45 28.09
C ALA A 124 46.65 14.87 28.01
N ALA A 125 46.74 15.47 26.81
CA ALA A 125 47.46 16.73 26.61
C ALA A 125 46.56 17.99 26.54
N LEU A 126 45.23 17.86 26.45
CA LEU A 126 44.32 18.97 26.12
C LEU A 126 43.45 19.47 27.29
N GLY A 127 43.37 18.71 28.38
CA GLY A 127 42.49 19.00 29.52
C GLY A 127 41.01 18.68 29.25
N PRO A 128 40.20 18.44 30.30
CA PRO A 128 38.90 17.76 30.19
C PRO A 128 37.87 18.49 29.30
N ARG A 129 37.85 19.83 29.35
CA ARG A 129 36.90 20.63 28.55
C ARG A 129 37.19 20.57 27.04
N ARG A 130 38.48 20.65 26.65
CA ARG A 130 38.87 20.62 25.23
C ARG A 130 38.74 19.21 24.66
N THR A 131 39.11 18.18 25.43
CA THR A 131 38.91 16.77 25.05
C THR A 131 37.44 16.48 24.75
N ARG A 132 36.51 16.88 25.63
CA ARG A 132 35.06 16.69 25.40
C ARG A 132 34.56 17.39 24.14
N ARG A 133 35.04 18.60 23.86
CA ARG A 133 34.66 19.36 22.65
C ARG A 133 35.15 18.67 21.37
N VAL A 134 36.41 18.22 21.35
CA VAL A 134 36.96 17.51 20.19
C VAL A 134 36.22 16.18 19.99
N GLN A 135 35.95 15.44 21.05
CA GLN A 135 35.22 14.18 20.95
C GLN A 135 33.82 14.37 20.37
N GLN A 136 33.09 15.41 20.80
CA GLN A 136 31.80 15.77 20.20
C GLN A 136 31.92 16.11 18.69
N GLN A 137 33.01 16.77 18.29
CA GLN A 137 33.26 17.09 16.88
C GLN A 137 33.55 15.83 16.06
N GLU A 138 34.35 14.91 16.59
CA GLU A 138 34.63 13.60 15.97
C GLU A 138 33.36 12.75 15.88
N ASP A 139 32.54 12.68 16.93
CA ASP A 139 31.26 11.96 16.91
C ASP A 139 30.31 12.52 15.84
N THR A 140 30.27 13.85 15.71
CA THR A 140 29.45 14.52 14.68
C THR A 140 29.98 14.23 13.28
N ARG A 141 31.31 14.22 13.09
CA ARG A 141 31.94 13.84 11.82
C ARG A 141 31.65 12.40 11.46
N LEU A 142 31.77 11.48 12.41
CA LEU A 142 31.48 10.06 12.22
C LEU A 142 30.02 9.82 11.85
N ALA A 143 29.09 10.50 12.52
CA ALA A 143 27.67 10.45 12.18
C ALA A 143 27.42 10.92 10.73
N ARG A 144 28.07 12.01 10.31
CA ARG A 144 27.97 12.50 8.93
C ARG A 144 28.60 11.53 7.93
N TYR A 145 29.76 10.96 8.25
CA TYR A 145 30.44 9.99 7.40
C TYR A 145 29.58 8.74 7.17
N THR A 146 28.99 8.17 8.22
CA THR A 146 28.12 6.99 8.10
C THR A 146 26.86 7.28 7.27
N GLN A 147 26.29 8.49 7.38
CA GLN A 147 25.19 8.92 6.52
C GLN A 147 25.61 9.00 5.04
N LEU A 148 26.77 9.60 4.75
CA LEU A 148 27.30 9.67 3.39
C LEU A 148 27.64 8.28 2.83
N GLN A 149 28.16 7.38 3.66
CA GLN A 149 28.44 6.00 3.26
C GLN A 149 27.18 5.26 2.80
N ARG A 150 26.05 5.44 3.50
CA ARG A 150 24.75 4.88 3.06
C ARG A 150 24.30 5.48 1.73
N GLN A 151 24.46 6.79 1.55
CA GLN A 151 24.12 7.46 0.29
C GLN A 151 25.00 6.98 -0.88
N HIS A 152 26.29 6.78 -0.62
CA HIS A 152 27.25 6.25 -1.58
C HIS A 152 26.88 4.82 -1.99
N GLY A 153 26.58 3.95 -1.03
CA GLY A 153 26.14 2.58 -1.31
C GLY A 153 24.87 2.53 -2.16
N HIS A 154 23.89 3.37 -1.85
CA HIS A 154 22.68 3.49 -2.68
C HIS A 154 23.00 4.00 -4.10
N ALA A 155 23.85 5.02 -4.25
CA ALA A 155 24.25 5.54 -5.55
C ALA A 155 24.99 4.48 -6.40
N GLN A 156 25.86 3.67 -5.79
CA GLN A 156 26.53 2.55 -6.45
C GLN A 156 25.55 1.46 -6.92
N GLN A 157 24.56 1.11 -6.11
CA GLN A 157 23.52 0.15 -6.50
C GLN A 157 22.72 0.69 -7.69
N MET A 158 22.33 1.97 -7.65
CA MET A 158 21.60 2.60 -8.74
C MET A 158 22.42 2.73 -10.02
N LEU A 159 23.72 3.00 -9.91
CA LEU A 159 24.65 3.00 -11.04
C LEU A 159 24.69 1.64 -11.73
N ARG A 160 24.90 0.55 -10.97
CA ARG A 160 24.91 -0.82 -11.52
C ARG A 160 23.60 -1.15 -12.22
N ALA A 161 22.48 -0.77 -11.62
CA ALA A 161 21.16 -1.00 -12.21
C ALA A 161 20.94 -0.16 -13.49
N ALA A 162 21.46 1.07 -13.55
CA ALA A 162 21.39 1.90 -14.75
C ALA A 162 22.26 1.33 -15.88
N GLN A 163 23.49 0.93 -15.57
CA GLN A 163 24.41 0.27 -16.52
C GLN A 163 23.81 -1.01 -17.10
N ALA A 164 23.18 -1.85 -16.26
CA ALA A 164 22.51 -3.07 -16.72
C ALA A 164 21.35 -2.77 -17.70
N ARG A 165 20.54 -1.74 -17.42
CA ARG A 165 19.43 -1.35 -18.32
C ARG A 165 19.94 -0.81 -19.65
N GLU A 166 20.96 0.04 -19.61
CA GLU A 166 21.58 0.62 -20.82
C GLU A 166 22.26 -0.47 -21.67
N ALA A 167 22.90 -1.47 -21.04
CA ALA A 167 23.47 -2.63 -21.73
C ALA A 167 22.38 -3.49 -22.40
N CYS A 168 21.26 -3.77 -21.74
CA CYS A 168 20.14 -4.50 -22.36
C CYS A 168 19.51 -3.73 -23.52
N HIS A 169 19.46 -2.40 -23.47
CA HIS A 169 18.92 -1.56 -24.53
C HIS A 169 19.78 -1.48 -25.80
N THR A 170 21.06 -1.86 -25.72
CA THR A 170 21.98 -1.82 -26.87
C THR A 170 22.09 -3.16 -27.61
N GLN A 171 21.47 -4.23 -27.09
CA GLN A 171 21.56 -5.60 -27.64
C GLN A 171 20.25 -6.10 -28.28
N GLY A 172 19.21 -5.27 -28.36
CA GLY A 172 17.93 -5.59 -29.03
C GLY A 172 17.65 -4.58 -30.12
#